data_AF-A0A847PZ90-F1
#
_entry.id   AF-A0A847PZ90-F1
#
_cell.length_a   1.000
_cell.length_b   1.000
_cell.length_c   1.000
_cell.angle_alpha   90.00
_cell.angle_beta   90.00
_cell.angle_gamma   90.00
#
_symmetry.space_group_name_H-M   'P 1'
#
loop_
_entity.id
_entity.type
_entity.pdbx_description
1 polymer ?
#
loop_
_entity_poly.entity_id
_entity_poly.type
_entity_poly.pdbx_seq_one_letter_code
_entity_poly.pdbx_strand_id
1 'polypeptide(L)'
;DLLERAEQELVDRAMRRFAANPAIGLLGSTRARRLGVFSFVLDGGRLHHKLAVRLLNDLHGIQARSGCMCAGTYGHHLLGIGKEASKSIRSALDHGGIWSKPGWTRISVSPLTDPEDLDLALDAIDSISTGYRDYEGLYERDESGEYVWAGGGFLEEPPRLELSI
;
A
#
# COMPACT_ATOMS: atom_id res chain seq x y z
N ASP A 1 0.24 27.66 11.36
CA ASP A 1 -0.18 27.34 12.74
C ASP A 1 -1.40 26.42 12.84
N LEU A 2 -2.63 26.84 12.53
CA LEU A 2 -3.82 25.98 12.69
C LEU A 2 -3.83 24.75 11.76
N LEU A 3 -3.59 24.95 10.47
CA LEU A 3 -3.57 23.86 9.48
C LEU A 3 -2.46 22.83 9.77
N GLU A 4 -1.29 23.30 10.19
CA GLU A 4 -0.18 22.41 10.58
C GLU A 4 -0.51 21.55 11.79
N ARG A 5 -1.25 22.09 12.77
CA ARG A 5 -1.69 21.32 13.95
C ARG A 5 -2.71 20.26 13.55
N ALA A 6 -3.70 20.62 12.73
CA ALA A 6 -4.70 19.67 12.24
C ALA A 6 -4.06 18.53 11.42
N GLU A 7 -3.12 18.84 10.52
CA GLU A 7 -2.38 17.79 9.80
C GLU A 7 -1.56 16.92 10.76
N GLN A 8 -0.89 17.52 11.75
CA GLN A 8 -0.07 16.77 12.69
C GLN A 8 -0.91 15.81 13.56
N GLU A 9 -2.14 16.19 13.94
CA GLU A 9 -3.05 15.31 14.67
C GLU A 9 -3.43 14.06 13.86
N LEU A 10 -3.73 14.24 12.57
CA LEU A 10 -3.99 13.14 11.63
C LEU A 10 -2.74 12.28 11.42
N VAL A 11 -1.57 12.91 11.31
CA VAL A 11 -0.29 12.20 11.20
C VAL A 11 -0.05 11.33 12.42
N ASP A 12 -0.19 11.88 13.61
CA ASP A 12 0.06 11.16 14.86
C ASP A 12 -0.93 9.99 15.02
N ARG A 13 -2.19 10.19 14.61
CA ARG A 13 -3.21 9.14 14.57
C ARG A 13 -2.81 7.98 13.66
N ALA A 14 -2.46 8.27 12.39
CA ALA A 14 -2.01 7.25 11.44
C ALA A 14 -0.73 6.54 11.91
N MET A 15 0.25 7.28 12.44
CA MET A 15 1.49 6.74 12.97
C MET A 15 1.26 5.76 14.12
N ARG A 16 0.31 6.06 15.02
CA ARG A 16 -0.08 5.14 16.11
C ARG A 16 -0.69 3.85 15.57
N ARG A 17 -1.61 3.94 14.59
CA ARG A 17 -2.24 2.76 13.97
C ARG A 17 -1.20 1.88 13.27
N PHE A 18 -0.31 2.47 12.46
CA PHE A 18 0.76 1.73 11.81
C PHE A 18 1.75 1.08 12.80
N ALA A 19 2.07 1.74 13.91
CA ALA A 19 2.95 1.17 14.92
C ALA A 19 2.32 0.00 15.70
N ALA A 20 0.98 -0.03 15.80
CA ALA A 20 0.25 -1.08 16.51
C ALA A 20 0.12 -2.38 15.71
N ASN A 21 0.23 -2.33 14.37
CA ASN A 21 0.11 -3.49 13.51
C ASN A 21 1.48 -3.93 12.94
N PRO A 22 2.06 -5.06 13.40
CA PRO A 22 3.36 -5.52 12.93
C PRO A 22 3.38 -6.00 11.47
N ALA A 23 2.22 -6.23 10.86
CA ALA A 23 2.13 -6.55 9.44
C ALA A 23 2.36 -5.31 8.55
N ILE A 24 2.36 -4.10 9.12
CA ILE A 24 2.57 -2.85 8.39
C ILE A 24 4.02 -2.38 8.57
N GLY A 25 4.79 -2.49 7.49
CA GLY A 25 6.15 -1.94 7.42
C GLY A 25 6.14 -0.51 6.89
N LEU A 26 6.12 0.48 7.78
CA LEU A 26 6.21 1.89 7.38
C LEU A 26 7.63 2.23 6.89
N LEU A 27 7.72 2.82 5.70
CA LEU A 27 8.97 3.22 5.06
C LEU A 27 9.35 4.66 5.39
N GLY A 28 10.65 4.90 5.53
CA GLY A 28 11.21 6.20 5.92
C GLY A 28 11.33 6.36 7.43
N SER A 29 11.63 7.58 7.88
CA SER A 29 11.80 7.85 9.31
C SER A 29 10.45 7.81 10.04
N THR A 30 10.42 7.07 11.16
CA THR A 30 9.28 7.02 12.10
C THR A 30 9.44 7.99 13.27
N ARG A 31 10.60 8.66 13.38
CA ARG A 31 10.96 9.54 14.51
C ARG A 31 11.01 11.01 14.14
N ALA A 32 11.24 11.32 12.86
CA ALA A 32 11.27 12.69 12.38
C ALA A 32 9.84 13.23 12.18
N ARG A 33 9.66 14.54 12.36
CA ARG A 33 8.43 15.23 11.92
C ARG A 33 8.24 14.98 10.43
N ARG A 34 7.02 14.60 10.02
CA ARG A 34 6.69 14.24 8.64
C ARG A 34 5.40 14.93 8.19
N LEU A 35 5.30 15.12 6.88
CA LEU A 35 4.04 15.45 6.22
C LEU A 35 3.09 14.24 6.28
N GLY A 36 1.81 14.49 6.03
CA GLY A 36 0.74 13.50 5.89
C GLY A 36 0.89 12.55 4.69
N VAL A 37 2.07 11.98 4.46
CA VAL A 37 2.34 11.04 3.37
C VAL A 37 2.98 9.79 3.94
N PHE A 38 2.31 8.65 3.78
CA PHE A 38 2.70 7.38 4.37
C PHE A 38 2.97 6.36 3.27
N SER A 39 4.22 5.90 3.20
CA SER A 39 4.65 4.85 2.28
C SER A 39 4.90 3.59 3.08
N PHE A 40 4.30 2.46 2.72
CA PHE A 40 4.36 1.25 3.51
C PHE A 40 4.32 -0.02 2.66
N VAL A 41 4.86 -1.09 3.21
CA VAL A 41 4.71 -2.47 2.72
C VAL A 41 3.84 -3.26 3.69
N LEU A 42 3.13 -4.27 3.18
CA LEU A 42 2.26 -5.12 3.98
C LEU A 42 2.80 -6.55 4.01
N ASP A 43 2.59 -7.21 5.16
CA ASP A 43 3.02 -8.58 5.44
C ASP A 43 4.51 -8.84 5.14
N GLY A 44 5.38 -7.91 5.55
CA GLY A 44 6.82 -7.99 5.28
C GLY A 44 7.19 -7.90 3.79
N GLY A 45 6.31 -7.30 2.97
CA GLY A 45 6.48 -7.19 1.52
C GLY A 45 5.93 -8.39 0.73
N ARG A 46 5.27 -9.35 1.40
CA ARG A 46 4.62 -10.48 0.71
C ARG A 46 3.41 -10.05 -0.10
N LEU A 47 2.60 -9.13 0.43
CA LEU A 47 1.51 -8.55 -0.33
C LEU A 47 2.09 -7.56 -1.35
N HIS A 48 1.94 -7.89 -2.64
CA HIS A 48 2.41 -7.05 -3.72
C HIS A 48 1.69 -5.70 -3.70
N HIS A 49 2.45 -4.60 -3.70
CA HIS A 49 1.93 -3.23 -3.61
C HIS A 49 0.77 -2.89 -4.58
N LYS A 50 0.81 -3.38 -5.83
CA LYS A 50 -0.28 -3.20 -6.79
C LYS A 50 -1.55 -3.97 -6.41
N LEU A 51 -1.42 -5.17 -5.84
CA LEU A 51 -2.56 -5.91 -5.31
C LEU A 51 -3.11 -5.20 -4.07
N ALA A 52 -2.25 -4.69 -3.19
CA ALA A 52 -2.70 -3.92 -2.02
C ALA A 52 -3.61 -2.75 -2.41
N VAL A 53 -3.20 -1.91 -3.38
CA VAL A 53 -4.05 -0.79 -3.83
C VAL A 53 -5.31 -1.26 -4.52
N ARG A 54 -5.26 -2.39 -5.24
CA ARG A 54 -6.44 -2.96 -5.88
C ARG A 54 -7.45 -3.46 -4.84
N LEU A 55 -6.99 -4.15 -3.80
CA LEU A 55 -7.84 -4.62 -2.69
C LEU A 55 -8.41 -3.46 -1.88
N LEU A 56 -7.62 -2.41 -1.58
CA LEU A 56 -8.12 -1.21 -0.92
C LEU A 56 -9.27 -0.56 -1.72
N ASN A 57 -9.12 -0.47 -3.04
CA ASN A 57 -10.14 0.07 -3.91
C ASN A 57 -11.39 -0.82 -3.97
N ASP A 58 -11.21 -2.10 -4.22
CA ASP A 58 -12.31 -3.02 -4.51
C ASP A 58 -13.10 -3.38 -3.27
N LEU A 59 -12.39 -3.76 -2.20
CA LEU A 59 -13.02 -4.19 -0.95
C LEU A 59 -13.58 -3.01 -0.17
N HIS A 60 -12.89 -1.87 -0.17
CA HIS A 60 -13.17 -0.79 0.79
C HIS A 60 -13.42 0.58 0.14
N GLY A 61 -13.33 0.70 -1.19
CA GLY A 61 -13.47 1.98 -1.88
C GLY A 61 -12.33 2.98 -1.62
N ILE A 62 -11.24 2.56 -0.97
CA ILE A 62 -10.14 3.43 -0.58
C ILE A 62 -9.16 3.59 -1.75
N GLN A 63 -9.01 4.84 -2.20
CA GLN A 63 -8.05 5.19 -3.25
C GLN A 63 -6.64 5.33 -2.68
N ALA A 64 -5.73 4.49 -3.15
CA ALA A 64 -4.31 4.55 -2.82
C ALA A 64 -3.44 4.61 -4.08
N ARG A 65 -2.13 4.76 -3.90
CA ARG A 65 -1.14 4.76 -4.99
C ARG A 65 -0.07 3.72 -4.70
N SER A 66 0.31 2.94 -5.71
CA SER A 66 1.44 2.02 -5.64
C SER A 66 2.53 2.44 -6.62
N GLY A 67 3.79 2.16 -6.28
CA GLY A 67 4.86 2.26 -7.25
C GLY A 67 6.26 2.15 -6.65
N CYS A 68 7.24 2.30 -7.53
CA CYS A 68 8.65 2.44 -7.20
C CYS A 68 9.07 3.90 -7.44
N MET A 69 9.87 4.48 -6.54
CA MET A 69 10.42 5.82 -6.79
C MET A 69 11.33 5.84 -8.03
N CYS A 70 11.31 6.97 -8.75
CA CYS A 70 12.26 7.27 -9.81
C CYS A 70 13.72 7.29 -9.32
N ALA A 71 13.95 7.37 -8.01
CA ALA A 71 15.25 7.21 -7.37
C ALA A 71 15.44 5.76 -6.86
N GLY A 72 15.76 4.85 -7.78
CA GLY A 72 15.83 3.40 -7.51
C GLY A 72 16.79 3.00 -6.39
N THR A 73 17.90 3.71 -6.19
CA THR A 73 18.86 3.44 -5.10
C THR A 73 18.26 3.66 -3.71
N TYR A 74 17.45 4.71 -3.54
CA TYR A 74 16.74 4.96 -2.29
C TYR A 74 15.63 3.93 -2.07
N GLY A 75 14.91 3.54 -3.13
CA GLY A 75 13.93 2.45 -3.07
C GLY A 75 14.57 1.13 -2.62
N HIS A 76 15.74 0.79 -3.16
CA HIS A 76 16.48 -0.39 -2.72
C HIS A 76 16.88 -0.32 -1.25
N HIS A 77 17.38 0.83 -0.79
CA HIS A 77 17.73 1.03 0.62
C HIS A 77 16.51 0.84 1.54
N LEU A 78 15.38 1.46 1.20
CA LEU A 78 14.15 1.36 1.99
C LEU A 78 13.61 -0.06 2.07
N LEU A 79 13.76 -0.84 1.00
CA LEU A 79 13.25 -2.21 0.89
C LEU A 79 14.29 -3.27 1.29
N GLY A 80 15.48 -2.87 1.76
CA GLY A 80 16.54 -3.81 2.12
C GLY A 80 17.12 -4.60 0.94
N ILE A 81 17.01 -4.08 -0.27
CA ILE A 81 17.46 -4.75 -1.50
C ILE A 81 18.97 -4.55 -1.66
N GLY A 82 19.72 -5.63 -1.43
CA GLY A 82 21.16 -5.68 -1.65
C GLY A 82 21.57 -5.72 -3.13
N LYS A 83 22.87 -5.61 -3.40
CA LYS A 83 23.44 -5.55 -4.76
C LYS A 83 23.09 -6.74 -5.64
N GLU A 84 23.16 -7.96 -5.09
CA GLU A 84 22.85 -9.18 -5.87
C GLU A 84 21.36 -9.27 -6.20
N ALA A 85 20.47 -9.02 -5.22
CA ALA A 85 19.03 -8.93 -5.47
C ALA A 85 18.70 -7.83 -6.49
N SER A 86 19.36 -6.68 -6.42
CA SER A 86 19.21 -5.60 -7.39
C SER A 86 19.61 -6.02 -8.81
N LYS A 87 20.68 -6.80 -8.98
CA LYS A 87 21.07 -7.34 -10.30
C LYS A 87 20.03 -8.33 -10.82
N SER A 88 19.52 -9.22 -9.96
CA SER A 88 18.48 -10.17 -10.34
C SER A 88 17.19 -9.47 -10.78
N ILE A 89 16.76 -8.45 -10.04
CA ILE A 89 15.62 -7.60 -10.41
C ILE A 89 15.86 -6.94 -11.76
N ARG A 90 17.04 -6.33 -11.96
CA ARG A 90 17.38 -5.69 -13.23
C ARG A 90 17.36 -6.69 -14.40
N SER A 91 17.98 -7.84 -14.21
CA SER A 91 17.98 -8.90 -15.22
C SER A 91 16.55 -9.34 -15.56
N ALA A 92 15.68 -9.53 -14.57
CA ALA A 92 14.29 -9.90 -14.82
C ALA A 92 13.55 -8.81 -15.61
N LEU A 93 13.74 -7.54 -15.27
CA LEU A 93 13.16 -6.40 -15.98
C LEU A 93 13.65 -6.31 -17.43
N ASP A 94 14.95 -6.53 -17.68
CA ASP A 94 15.53 -6.54 -19.02
C ASP A 94 14.92 -7.65 -19.92
N HIS A 95 14.34 -8.70 -19.32
CA HIS A 95 13.64 -9.79 -20.01
C HIS A 95 12.11 -9.66 -19.94
N GLY A 96 11.57 -8.46 -19.67
CA GLY A 96 10.13 -8.19 -19.66
C GLY A 96 9.41 -8.57 -18.36
N GLY A 97 10.13 -8.95 -17.31
CA GLY A 97 9.59 -9.33 -16.01
C GLY A 97 9.10 -8.15 -15.17
N ILE A 98 8.08 -7.43 -15.64
CA ILE A 98 7.51 -6.23 -14.99
C ILE A 98 7.12 -6.47 -13.52
N TRP A 99 6.71 -7.69 -13.20
CA TRP A 99 6.34 -8.15 -11.85
C TRP A 99 7.49 -8.23 -10.86
N SER A 100 8.74 -8.19 -11.34
CA SER A 100 9.92 -8.14 -10.49
C SER A 100 10.20 -6.73 -9.97
N LYS A 101 9.45 -5.71 -10.43
CA LYS A 101 9.65 -4.33 -10.03
C LYS A 101 9.25 -4.15 -8.56
N PRO A 102 10.20 -3.81 -7.68
CA PRO A 102 9.89 -3.58 -6.27
C PRO A 102 9.08 -2.29 -6.11
N GLY A 103 8.34 -2.16 -5.02
CA GLY A 103 7.63 -0.94 -4.69
C GLY A 103 6.84 -1.04 -3.40
N TRP A 104 6.01 -0.03 -3.14
CA TRP A 104 5.21 0.08 -1.93
C TRP A 104 3.87 0.76 -2.21
N THR A 105 2.99 0.71 -1.22
CA THR A 105 1.70 1.41 -1.20
C THR A 105 1.85 2.76 -0.51
N ARG A 106 1.08 3.76 -0.95
CA ARG A 106 1.08 5.10 -0.38
C ARG A 106 -0.33 5.66 -0.24
N ILE A 107 -0.61 6.22 0.93
CA ILE A 107 -1.75 7.11 1.18
C ILE A 107 -1.25 8.48 1.66
N SER A 108 -2.12 9.48 1.58
CA SER A 108 -1.83 10.81 2.10
C SER A 108 -3.06 11.44 2.73
N VAL A 109 -2.82 12.26 3.75
CA VAL A 109 -3.80 13.11 4.41
C VAL A 109 -3.40 14.57 4.22
N SER A 110 -4.38 15.46 4.35
CA SER A 110 -4.17 16.90 4.39
C SER A 110 -4.85 17.46 5.64
N PRO A 111 -4.61 18.73 6.00
CA PRO A 111 -5.35 19.38 7.09
C PRO A 111 -6.89 19.36 6.92
N LEU A 112 -7.39 19.06 5.72
CA LEU A 112 -8.81 19.02 5.38
C LEU A 112 -9.37 17.59 5.31
N THR A 113 -8.54 16.57 5.54
CA THR A 113 -9.01 15.19 5.57
C THR A 113 -9.88 14.98 6.78
N ASP A 114 -11.08 14.41 6.58
CA ASP A 114 -11.95 14.04 7.67
C ASP A 114 -11.27 12.96 8.54
N PRO A 115 -11.20 13.13 9.87
CA PRO A 115 -10.68 12.09 10.75
C PRO A 115 -11.40 10.73 10.60
N GLU A 116 -12.69 10.71 10.29
CA GLU A 116 -13.47 9.48 10.08
C GLU A 116 -13.06 8.79 8.77
N ASP A 117 -12.86 9.54 7.69
CA ASP A 117 -12.32 9.00 6.43
C ASP A 117 -10.92 8.40 6.63
N LEU A 118 -10.09 9.04 7.46
CA LEU A 118 -8.78 8.50 7.81
C LEU A 118 -8.92 7.19 8.61
N ASP A 119 -9.82 7.13 9.58
CA ASP A 119 -10.03 5.90 10.36
C ASP A 119 -10.51 4.75 9.46
N LEU A 120 -11.45 5.00 8.54
CA LEU A 120 -11.89 4.02 7.54
C LEU A 120 -10.72 3.53 6.66
N ALA A 121 -9.87 4.44 6.21
CA ALA A 121 -8.70 4.08 5.43
C ALA A 121 -7.69 3.23 6.24
N LEU A 122 -7.51 3.53 7.53
CA LEU A 122 -6.61 2.78 8.41
C LEU A 122 -7.19 1.40 8.75
N ASP A 123 -8.51 1.30 8.96
CA ASP A 123 -9.21 0.03 9.16
C ASP A 123 -9.12 -0.87 7.91
N ALA A 124 -9.30 -0.30 6.72
CA ALA A 124 -9.11 -1.00 5.46
C ALA A 124 -7.68 -1.52 5.30
N ILE A 125 -6.66 -0.71 5.61
CA ILE A 125 -5.25 -1.12 5.57
C ILE A 125 -4.99 -2.25 6.57
N ASP A 126 -5.51 -2.15 7.79
CA ASP A 126 -5.37 -3.19 8.81
C ASP A 126 -6.02 -4.50 8.35
N SER A 127 -7.24 -4.44 7.80
CA SER A 127 -7.96 -5.58 7.24
C SER A 127 -7.11 -6.33 6.19
N ILE A 128 -6.59 -5.61 5.19
CA ILE A 128 -5.83 -6.26 4.11
C ILE A 128 -4.39 -6.60 4.51
N SER A 129 -3.87 -6.09 5.62
CA SER A 129 -2.48 -6.31 6.04
C SER A 129 -2.13 -7.79 6.22
N THR A 130 -3.11 -8.61 6.60
CA THR A 130 -3.00 -10.07 6.67
C THR A 130 -4.17 -10.81 6.02
N GLY A 131 -5.36 -10.18 5.91
CA GLY A 131 -6.57 -10.78 5.35
C GLY A 131 -6.57 -10.88 3.82
N TYR A 132 -5.60 -10.28 3.12
CA TYR A 132 -5.52 -10.28 1.66
C TYR A 132 -5.50 -11.70 1.04
N ARG A 133 -5.07 -12.71 1.78
CA ARG A 133 -4.91 -14.09 1.30
C ARG A 133 -6.23 -14.73 0.89
N ASP A 134 -7.33 -14.29 1.49
CA ASP A 134 -8.68 -14.77 1.15
C ASP A 134 -9.13 -14.25 -0.22
N TYR A 135 -8.50 -13.18 -0.72
CA TYR A 135 -8.87 -12.49 -1.95
C TYR A 135 -7.82 -12.62 -3.06
N GLU A 136 -6.54 -12.84 -2.74
CA GLU A 136 -5.44 -12.85 -3.71
C GLU A 136 -5.70 -13.81 -4.90
N GLY A 137 -6.27 -14.99 -4.63
CA GLY A 137 -6.61 -15.98 -5.67
C GLY A 137 -7.77 -15.58 -6.59
N LEU A 138 -8.46 -14.48 -6.30
CA LEU A 138 -9.54 -13.94 -7.11
C LEU A 138 -9.07 -12.87 -8.09
N TYR A 139 -7.76 -12.54 -8.07
CA TYR A 139 -7.15 -11.55 -8.95
C TYR A 139 -6.11 -12.19 -9.85
N GLU A 140 -6.12 -11.75 -11.10
CA GLU A 140 -5.14 -12.12 -12.10
C GLU A 140 -4.21 -10.96 -12.41
N ARG A 141 -3.11 -11.29 -13.06
CA ARG A 141 -2.06 -10.36 -13.49
C ARG A 141 -2.21 -10.15 -14.98
N ASP A 142 -2.48 -8.92 -15.40
CA ASP A 142 -2.54 -8.61 -16.82
C ASP A 142 -1.15 -8.31 -17.42
N GLU A 143 -1.10 -8.17 -18.74
CA GLU A 143 0.14 -7.86 -19.49
C GLU A 143 0.68 -6.45 -19.20
N SER A 144 -0.17 -5.54 -18.71
CA SER A 144 0.22 -4.19 -18.32
C SER A 144 0.97 -4.14 -16.98
N GLY A 145 0.97 -5.26 -16.26
CA GLY A 145 1.57 -5.39 -14.95
C GLY A 145 0.64 -4.97 -13.83
N GLU A 146 -0.68 -4.94 -14.04
CA GLU A 146 -1.69 -4.60 -13.04
C GLU A 146 -2.46 -5.83 -12.56
N TYR A 147 -3.03 -5.74 -11.34
CA TYR A 147 -3.93 -6.76 -10.83
C TYR A 147 -5.36 -6.44 -11.29
N VAL A 148 -6.00 -7.41 -11.93
CA VAL A 148 -7.36 -7.32 -12.43
C VAL A 148 -8.23 -8.38 -11.75
N TRP A 149 -9.48 -8.04 -11.47
CA TRP A 149 -10.44 -9.02 -10.96
C TRP A 149 -10.63 -10.14 -11.99
N ALA A 150 -10.44 -11.38 -11.57
CA ALA A 150 -10.46 -12.55 -12.46
C ALA A 150 -11.89 -13.11 -12.71
N GLY A 151 -12.92 -12.35 -12.33
CA GLY A 151 -14.32 -12.77 -12.17
C GLY A 151 -14.82 -13.87 -13.12
N GLY A 152 -15.50 -14.86 -12.54
CA GLY A 152 -16.20 -15.91 -13.27
C GLY A 152 -17.70 -15.95 -12.91
N GLY A 153 -18.55 -15.44 -13.82
CA GLY A 153 -20.01 -15.61 -13.83
C GLY A 153 -20.84 -14.88 -12.74
N PHE A 154 -21.94 -14.23 -13.13
CA PHE A 154 -23.04 -13.57 -12.36
C PHE A 154 -22.71 -12.66 -11.14
N LEU A 155 -21.49 -12.62 -10.63
CA LEU A 155 -20.95 -11.54 -9.80
C LEU A 155 -20.04 -10.71 -10.70
N GLU A 156 -20.60 -9.69 -11.35
CA GLU A 156 -19.87 -8.83 -12.29
C GLU A 156 -18.92 -7.85 -11.60
N GLU A 157 -19.07 -7.63 -10.29
CA GLU A 157 -18.25 -6.71 -9.50
C GLU A 157 -17.39 -7.43 -8.46
N PRO A 158 -16.19 -6.89 -8.14
CA PRO A 158 -15.36 -7.43 -7.07
C PRO A 158 -16.08 -7.31 -5.70
N PRO A 159 -15.74 -8.16 -4.71
CA PRO A 159 -16.37 -8.12 -3.40
C PRO A 159 -16.20 -6.75 -2.74
N ARG A 160 -17.24 -6.25 -2.09
CA ARG A 160 -17.19 -5.07 -1.22
C ARG A 160 -17.43 -5.48 0.21
N LEU A 161 -16.58 -5.01 1.12
CA LEU A 161 -16.71 -5.20 2.55
C LEU A 161 -17.25 -3.91 3.15
N GLU A 162 -18.36 -4.01 3.88
CA GLU A 162 -18.77 -2.92 4.75
C GLU A 162 -17.77 -2.83 5.91
N LEU A 163 -17.13 -1.67 6.05
CA LEU A 163 -16.41 -1.34 7.28
C LEU A 163 -17.50 -1.06 8.33
N SER A 164 -17.57 -1.88 9.37
CA SER A 164 -18.51 -1.69 10.47
C SER A 164 -18.18 -0.38 11.20
N ILE A 165 -19.09 0.60 11.07
CA ILE A 165 -19.06 1.89 11.77
C ILE A 165 -19.45 1.70 13.24
#